data_AF-A0A3C1Q452-F1
#
_entry.id   AF-A0A3C1Q452-F1
#
_cell.length_a   1.000
_cell.length_b   1.000
_cell.length_c   1.000
_cell.angle_alpha   90.00
_cell.angle_beta   90.00
_cell.angle_gamma   90.00
#
_symmetry.space_group_name_H-M   'P 1'
#
loop_
_entity.id
_entity.type
_entity.pdbx_description
1 polymer ?
#
loop_
_entity_poly.entity_id
_entity_poly.type
_entity_poly.pdbx_seq_one_letter_code
_entity_poly.pdbx_strand_id
1 'polypeptide(L)'
;MLFNIHSFHVNTQPAPPKLDKKLLLADPSLRDGTFNKSVVLLAEHTPEEGAFGLILNHPSGKTVGDLISDPEFLELWQIPVHLGGPVARDQLTFSAFWKRDSKFGFATRIAMDEAKTYLGE
;
A
#
# COMPACT_ATOMS: atom_id res chain seq x y z
N MET A 1 -29.65 50.64 -18.55
CA MET A 1 -28.43 49.83 -18.48
C MET A 1 -28.73 48.68 -17.52
N LEU A 2 -28.93 47.46 -18.02
CA LEU A 2 -29.26 46.29 -17.19
C LEU A 2 -27.99 45.43 -17.09
N PHE A 3 -27.46 45.24 -15.89
CA PHE A 3 -26.39 44.27 -15.64
C PHE A 3 -27.01 42.92 -15.33
N ASN A 4 -26.75 41.93 -16.21
CA ASN A 4 -27.11 40.54 -15.99
C ASN A 4 -26.03 39.89 -15.11
N ILE A 5 -26.33 39.68 -13.83
CA ILE A 5 -25.43 39.00 -12.91
C ILE A 5 -25.64 37.50 -13.08
N HIS A 6 -24.88 36.87 -13.97
CA HIS A 6 -24.82 35.41 -14.01
C HIS A 6 -24.30 34.93 -12.65
N SER A 7 -25.09 34.06 -12.02
CA SER A 7 -24.85 33.49 -10.69
C SER A 7 -23.45 32.88 -10.60
N PHE A 8 -22.56 33.49 -9.83
CA PHE A 8 -21.32 32.88 -9.40
C PHE A 8 -21.64 31.76 -8.40
N HIS A 9 -21.79 30.54 -8.89
CA HIS A 9 -21.73 29.36 -8.03
C HIS A 9 -20.26 29.14 -7.66
N VAL A 10 -19.84 29.66 -6.50
CA VAL A 10 -18.62 29.17 -5.86
C VAL A 10 -18.90 27.72 -5.51
N ASN A 11 -18.30 26.79 -6.25
CA ASN A 11 -18.38 25.37 -5.94
C ASN A 11 -17.65 25.16 -4.61
N THR A 12 -18.41 25.09 -3.52
CA THR A 12 -17.91 24.96 -2.14
C THR A 12 -17.69 23.51 -1.74
N GLN A 13 -17.72 22.56 -2.68
CA GLN A 13 -17.39 21.18 -2.36
C GLN A 13 -15.94 21.11 -1.86
N PRO A 14 -15.72 20.65 -0.61
CA PRO A 14 -14.37 20.48 -0.10
C PRO A 14 -13.62 19.52 -1.02
N ALA A 15 -12.33 19.79 -1.25
CA ALA A 15 -11.49 18.85 -1.97
C ALA A 15 -11.58 17.47 -1.31
N PRO A 16 -11.63 16.38 -2.10
CA PRO A 16 -11.72 15.04 -1.56
C PRO A 16 -10.57 14.78 -0.57
N PRO A 17 -10.81 13.99 0.49
CA PRO A 17 -9.80 13.75 1.51
C PRO A 17 -8.57 13.09 0.90
N LYS A 18 -7.39 13.56 1.31
CA LYS A 18 -6.12 12.93 0.94
C LYS A 18 -5.90 11.71 1.84
N LEU A 19 -5.95 10.53 1.25
CA LEU A 19 -5.87 9.25 1.97
C LEU A 19 -4.51 8.56 1.83
N ASP A 20 -3.53 9.19 1.17
CA ASP A 20 -2.17 8.64 1.10
C ASP A 20 -1.59 8.47 2.51
N LYS A 21 -0.81 7.40 2.68
CA LYS A 21 -0.12 7.05 3.93
C LYS A 21 -1.07 6.74 5.09
N LYS A 22 -2.33 6.39 4.79
CA LYS A 22 -3.32 5.93 5.77
C LYS A 22 -3.44 4.42 5.77
N LEU A 23 -3.93 3.87 6.87
CA LEU A 23 -4.35 2.49 6.96
C LEU A 23 -5.86 2.41 6.79
N LEU A 24 -6.32 1.49 5.94
CA LEU A 24 -7.72 1.08 5.86
C LEU A 24 -7.89 -0.20 6.67
N LEU A 25 -8.80 -0.16 7.63
CA LEU A 25 -9.15 -1.32 8.45
C LEU A 25 -10.44 -1.92 7.89
N ALA A 26 -10.43 -3.21 7.59
CA ALA A 26 -11.62 -3.91 7.18
C ALA A 26 -12.68 -3.86 8.29
N ASP A 27 -13.89 -3.43 7.92
CA ASP A 27 -15.03 -3.50 8.81
C ASP A 27 -15.34 -4.97 9.17
N PRO A 28 -15.70 -5.31 10.42
CA PRO A 28 -16.02 -6.69 10.80
C PRO A 28 -17.17 -7.34 10.01
N SER A 29 -18.03 -6.54 9.38
CA SER A 29 -19.10 -7.03 8.49
C SER A 29 -18.60 -7.45 7.11
N LEU A 30 -17.39 -7.04 6.71
CA LEU A 30 -16.76 -7.44 5.46
C LEU A 30 -16.27 -8.90 5.58
N ARG A 31 -17.20 -9.82 5.34
CA ARG A 31 -16.97 -11.26 5.39
C ARG A 31 -16.47 -11.75 4.05
N ASP A 32 -15.53 -12.69 4.13
CA ASP A 32 -14.99 -13.43 3.00
C ASP A 32 -14.28 -12.56 1.93
N GLY A 33 -13.61 -13.23 0.99
CA GLY A 33 -12.83 -12.56 -0.05
C GLY A 33 -11.49 -11.96 0.43
N THR A 34 -10.83 -11.24 -0.48
CA THR A 34 -9.43 -10.82 -0.33
C THR A 34 -9.20 -9.85 0.83
N PHE A 35 -10.20 -9.05 1.23
CA PHE A 35 -10.08 -7.98 2.23
C PHE A 35 -10.67 -8.35 3.60
N ASN A 36 -11.15 -9.58 3.80
CA ASN A 36 -11.66 -10.02 5.10
C ASN A 36 -10.58 -9.89 6.18
N LYS A 37 -10.85 -9.11 7.24
CA LYS A 37 -9.91 -8.79 8.34
C LYS A 37 -8.59 -8.15 7.86
N SER A 38 -8.56 -7.52 6.69
CA SER A 38 -7.35 -6.91 6.17
C SER A 38 -7.01 -5.58 6.85
N VAL A 39 -5.72 -5.32 7.01
CA VAL A 39 -5.14 -3.99 7.21
C VAL A 39 -4.45 -3.62 5.91
N VAL A 40 -4.93 -2.58 5.24
CA VAL A 40 -4.38 -2.11 3.96
C VAL A 40 -3.63 -0.81 4.18
N LEU A 41 -2.37 -0.74 3.77
CA LEU A 41 -1.69 0.55 3.59
C LEU A 41 -2.11 1.17 2.27
N LEU A 42 -2.68 2.36 2.30
CA LEU A 42 -2.92 3.17 1.10
C LEU A 42 -1.67 4.03 0.84
N ALA A 43 -0.74 3.53 0.04
CA ALA A 43 0.55 4.19 -0.19
C ALA A 43 0.40 5.46 -1.04
N GLU A 44 -0.48 5.41 -2.05
CA GLU A 44 -0.76 6.51 -2.97
C GLU A 44 -2.28 6.68 -3.14
N HIS A 45 -2.74 7.93 -3.22
CA HIS A 45 -4.13 8.27 -3.46
C HIS A 45 -4.25 9.65 -4.10
N THR A 46 -4.63 9.70 -5.37
CA THR A 46 -4.90 10.93 -6.13
C THR A 46 -6.26 10.85 -6.82
N PRO A 47 -6.97 11.98 -7.02
CA PRO A 47 -8.21 11.98 -7.80
C PRO A 47 -8.04 11.46 -9.24
N GLU A 48 -6.88 11.69 -9.84
CA GLU A 48 -6.61 11.38 -11.25
C GLU A 48 -6.14 9.94 -11.48
N GLU A 49 -5.25 9.42 -10.63
CA GLU A 49 -4.63 8.10 -10.78
C GLU A 49 -5.29 7.02 -9.90
N GLY A 50 -6.20 7.43 -9.01
CA GLY A 50 -6.86 6.54 -8.07
C GLY A 50 -5.96 6.21 -6.89
N ALA A 51 -5.95 4.94 -6.48
CA ALA A 51 -5.27 4.51 -5.27
C ALA A 51 -4.41 3.27 -5.48
N PHE A 52 -3.23 3.27 -4.87
CA PHE A 52 -2.37 2.10 -4.74
C PHE A 52 -2.19 1.75 -3.26
N GLY A 53 -2.31 0.46 -2.94
CA GLY A 53 -2.16 -0.03 -1.59
C GLY A 53 -1.85 -1.51 -1.50
N LEU A 54 -1.40 -1.92 -0.31
CA LEU A 54 -0.96 -3.27 0.01
C LEU A 54 -1.66 -3.79 1.26
N ILE A 55 -2.19 -5.00 1.20
CA ILE A 55 -2.61 -5.72 2.40
C ILE A 55 -1.37 -6.15 3.17
N LEU A 56 -1.30 -5.77 4.45
CA LEU A 56 -0.12 -5.97 5.30
C LEU A 56 -0.16 -7.26 6.11
N ASN A 57 -1.35 -7.79 6.41
CA ASN A 57 -1.54 -8.80 7.44
C ASN A 57 -2.08 -10.15 6.94
N HIS A 58 -1.97 -10.42 5.63
CA HIS A 58 -2.39 -11.69 5.02
C HIS A 58 -1.17 -12.52 4.61
N PRO A 59 -0.60 -13.34 5.51
CA PRO A 59 0.55 -14.17 5.17
C PRO A 59 0.17 -15.21 4.12
N SER A 60 1.06 -15.47 3.16
CA SER A 60 0.85 -16.50 2.13
C SER A 60 1.22 -17.91 2.58
N GLY A 61 1.94 -18.03 3.70
CA GLY A 61 2.56 -19.28 4.15
C GLY A 61 3.88 -19.63 3.44
N LYS A 62 4.36 -18.76 2.55
CA LYS A 62 5.64 -18.90 1.83
C LYS A 62 6.66 -17.86 2.29
N THR A 63 7.92 -18.13 2.02
CA THR A 63 9.01 -17.15 2.12
C THR A 63 9.49 -16.70 0.74
N VAL A 64 10.36 -15.70 0.69
CA VAL A 64 11.00 -15.26 -0.56
C VAL A 64 11.80 -16.41 -1.19
N GLY A 65 12.50 -17.22 -0.39
CA GLY A 65 13.31 -18.35 -0.87
C GLY A 65 12.49 -19.45 -1.57
N ASP A 66 11.21 -19.59 -1.21
CA ASP A 66 10.27 -20.49 -1.89
C ASP A 66 9.91 -20.01 -3.31
N LEU A 67 10.08 -18.72 -3.60
CA LEU A 67 9.68 -18.09 -4.87
C LEU A 67 10.89 -17.74 -5.75
N ILE A 68 12.01 -17.36 -5.13
CA ILE A 68 13.23 -16.93 -5.82
C ILE A 68 14.41 -17.71 -5.27
N SER A 69 14.93 -18.63 -6.09
CA SER A 69 16.03 -19.53 -5.71
C SER A 69 17.42 -19.03 -6.14
N ASP A 70 17.54 -17.74 -6.50
CA ASP A 70 18.81 -17.14 -6.84
C ASP A 70 19.66 -16.90 -5.57
N PRO A 71 20.86 -17.51 -5.46
CA PRO A 71 21.75 -17.36 -4.31
C PRO A 71 22.20 -15.92 -4.05
N GLU A 72 22.14 -15.02 -5.03
CA GLU A 72 22.43 -13.60 -4.81
C GLU A 72 21.56 -13.00 -3.70
N PHE A 73 20.35 -13.52 -3.49
CA PHE A 73 19.36 -12.98 -2.55
C PHE A 73 19.18 -13.82 -1.29
N LEU A 74 20.15 -14.67 -0.93
CA LEU A 74 20.11 -15.55 0.26
C LEU A 74 19.66 -14.83 1.54
N GLU A 75 20.11 -13.59 1.75
CA GLU A 75 19.75 -12.78 2.93
C GLU A 75 18.26 -12.45 3.01
N LEU A 76 17.55 -12.43 1.88
CA LEU A 76 16.12 -12.16 1.80
C LEU A 76 15.28 -13.42 1.92
N TRP A 77 15.86 -14.62 1.78
CA TRP A 77 15.10 -15.87 1.63
C TRP A 77 14.18 -16.19 2.80
N GLN A 78 14.54 -15.76 4.01
CA GLN A 78 13.74 -16.01 5.22
C GLN A 78 12.60 -15.00 5.41
N ILE A 79 12.50 -13.97 4.56
CA ILE A 79 11.43 -12.96 4.65
C ILE A 79 10.09 -13.61 4.28
N PRO A 80 9.05 -13.48 5.13
CA PRO A 80 7.73 -14.00 4.84
C PRO A 80 7.02 -13.23 3.72
N VAL A 81 6.41 -13.95 2.79
CA VAL A 81 5.64 -13.36 1.69
C VAL A 81 4.18 -13.21 2.11
N HIS A 82 3.61 -12.04 1.82
CA HIS A 82 2.21 -11.71 2.08
C HIS A 82 1.44 -11.58 0.77
N LEU A 83 0.14 -11.89 0.82
CA LEU A 83 -0.79 -11.63 -0.27
C LEU A 83 -1.13 -10.14 -0.29
N GLY A 84 -0.43 -9.36 -1.11
CA GLY A 84 -0.55 -7.90 -1.14
C GLY A 84 -1.89 -7.36 -1.67
N GLY A 85 -2.68 -8.17 -2.37
CA GLY A 85 -3.96 -7.75 -2.92
C GLY A 85 -4.53 -8.74 -3.95
N PRO A 86 -5.67 -8.39 -4.58
CA PRO A 86 -6.25 -9.22 -5.63
C PRO A 86 -5.57 -9.05 -7.00
N VAL A 87 -4.80 -7.97 -7.19
CA VAL A 87 -4.18 -7.60 -8.47
C VAL A 87 -2.75 -8.14 -8.56
N ALA A 88 -2.32 -8.55 -9.76
CA ALA A 88 -0.95 -8.97 -10.06
C ALA A 88 -0.37 -10.02 -9.07
N ARG A 89 -1.16 -11.06 -8.78
CA ARG A 89 -0.84 -12.08 -7.75
C ARG A 89 0.36 -12.97 -8.10
N ASP A 90 0.83 -12.88 -9.34
CA ASP A 90 2.01 -13.54 -9.89
C ASP A 90 3.29 -12.68 -9.79
N GLN A 91 3.18 -11.44 -9.29
CA GLN A 91 4.31 -10.53 -9.10
C GLN A 91 4.74 -10.47 -7.63
N LEU A 92 6.05 -10.55 -7.39
CA LEU A 92 6.65 -10.26 -6.09
C LEU A 92 7.11 -8.81 -6.05
N THR A 93 6.85 -8.13 -4.93
CA THR A 93 7.36 -6.79 -4.67
C THR A 93 7.85 -6.69 -3.23
N PHE A 94 8.90 -5.90 -3.00
CA PHE A 94 9.42 -5.65 -1.66
C PHE A 94 8.85 -4.34 -1.11
N SER A 95 8.51 -4.36 0.18
CA SER A 95 8.10 -3.19 0.94
C SER A 95 8.72 -3.28 2.33
N ALA A 96 9.22 -2.14 2.82
CA ALA A 96 9.85 -2.03 4.12
C ALA A 96 9.06 -1.06 4.99
N PHE A 97 9.01 -1.33 6.29
CA PHE A 97 8.30 -0.54 7.28
C PHE A 97 9.21 -0.39 8.49
N TRP A 98 9.38 0.83 8.99
CA TRP A 98 10.27 1.11 10.11
C TRP A 98 9.65 2.14 11.05
N LYS A 99 10.22 2.24 12.25
CA LYS A 99 9.82 3.26 13.24
C LYS A 99 11.05 3.97 13.77
N ARG A 100 11.15 5.28 13.52
CA ARG A 100 12.22 6.16 14.03
C ARG A 100 11.58 7.35 14.74
N ASP A 101 12.02 7.65 15.96
CA ASP A 101 11.54 8.79 16.77
C ASP A 101 10.00 8.88 16.85
N SER A 102 9.35 7.73 17.10
CA SER A 102 7.88 7.61 17.13
C SER A 102 7.15 7.89 15.81
N LYS A 103 7.86 8.08 14.70
CA LYS A 103 7.30 8.19 13.36
C LYS A 103 7.37 6.84 12.64
N PHE A 104 6.25 6.44 12.07
CA PHE A 104 6.18 5.32 11.15
C PHE A 104 6.67 5.76 9.77
N GLY A 105 7.63 5.02 9.21
CA GLY A 105 8.12 5.20 7.85
C GLY A 105 7.89 3.92 7.05
N PHE A 106 7.79 4.09 5.73
CA PHE A 106 7.66 2.96 4.83
C PHE A 106 8.21 3.29 3.44
N ALA A 107 8.60 2.25 2.72
CA ALA A 107 8.92 2.28 1.31
C ALA A 107 8.23 1.09 0.64
N THR A 108 7.62 1.31 -0.53
CA THR A 108 6.93 0.29 -1.32
C THR A 108 7.57 0.17 -2.70
N ARG A 109 7.35 -0.96 -3.37
CA ARG A 109 7.88 -1.19 -4.74
C ARG A 109 9.41 -1.10 -4.79
N ILE A 110 10.08 -1.52 -3.71
CA ILE A 110 11.54 -1.54 -3.61
C ILE A 110 12.09 -2.54 -4.62
N ALA A 111 13.13 -2.14 -5.36
CA ALA A 111 13.81 -3.04 -6.28
C ALA A 111 14.50 -4.18 -5.51
N MET A 112 14.61 -5.35 -6.13
CA MET A 112 15.05 -6.55 -5.42
C MET A 112 16.51 -6.44 -4.93
N ASP A 113 17.37 -5.81 -5.71
CA ASP A 113 18.77 -5.49 -5.38
C ASP A 113 18.88 -4.45 -4.25
N GLU A 114 17.93 -3.52 -4.15
CA GLU A 114 17.87 -2.53 -3.08
C GLU A 114 17.24 -3.07 -1.78
N ALA A 115 16.46 -4.16 -1.85
CA ALA A 115 15.69 -4.67 -0.70
C ALA A 115 16.58 -5.02 0.52
N LYS A 116 17.81 -5.47 0.28
CA LYS A 116 18.78 -5.80 1.35
C LYS A 116 19.15 -4.59 2.21
N THR A 117 19.08 -3.37 1.67
CA THR A 117 19.41 -2.14 2.39
C THR A 117 18.43 -1.80 3.50
N TYR A 118 17.24 -2.42 3.48
CA TYR A 118 16.20 -2.23 4.49
C TYR A 118 16.19 -3.33 5.57
N LEU A 119 17.13 -4.28 5.52
CA LEU A 119 17.28 -5.28 6.58
C LEU A 119 17.81 -4.62 7.87
N GLY A 120 17.02 -4.67 8.95
CA GLY A 120 17.41 -4.17 10.27
C GLY A 120 16.93 -2.76 10.65
N GLU A 121 16.10 -2.15 9.81
CA GLU A 121 15.33 -0.92 10.11
C GLU A 121 14.09 -1.18 10.99
#